data_AF-A0AAW0D4E2-F1
#
_entry.id   AF-A0AAW0D4E2-F1
#
_cell.length_a   1.000
_cell.length_b   1.000
_cell.length_c   1.000
_cell.angle_alpha   90.00
_cell.angle_beta   90.00
_cell.angle_gamma   90.00
#
_symmetry.space_group_name_H-M   'P 1'
#
loop_
_entity.id
_entity.type
_entity.pdbx_description
1 polymer ?
#
loop_
_entity_poly.entity_id
_entity_poly.type
_entity_poly.pdbx_seq_one_letter_code
_entity_poly.pdbx_strand_id
1 'polypeptide(L)'
;MASKKAAESTLYHLAPKGFWKKFRDAVVVNPEISSGLPLQGVNRFPPPGSRPEKYSTPATKASDPAQNPYWKRDVRRVYPQLSVVTQAGLSQLLIEHSGQASVAAPQEEGKEVAQRPEPVDLAQAISTITASTKVYTETQLPPSLPIPHKRWIPERSQDAPHDPHSYFPMTLWK
;
A
#
# COMPACT_ATOMS: atom_id res chain seq x y z
N MET A 1 8.56 -22.58 10.64
CA MET A 1 9.06 -21.61 11.63
C MET A 1 10.56 -21.50 11.45
N ALA A 2 11.04 -20.50 10.71
CA ALA A 2 12.45 -20.16 10.78
C ALA A 2 12.65 -19.50 12.14
N SER A 3 13.08 -20.28 13.15
CA SER A 3 13.87 -19.67 14.21
C SER A 3 15.07 -19.08 13.46
N LYS A 4 14.99 -17.78 13.19
CA LYS A 4 16.14 -17.04 12.69
C LYS A 4 17.14 -17.21 13.83
N LYS A 5 18.07 -18.16 13.69
CA LYS A 5 19.34 -18.11 14.41
C LYS A 5 19.75 -16.66 14.28
N ALA A 6 19.74 -15.93 15.40
CA ALA A 6 20.26 -14.58 15.42
C ALA A 6 21.61 -14.70 14.72
N ALA A 7 21.81 -13.90 13.67
CA ALA A 7 23.03 -13.92 12.87
C ALA A 7 24.23 -14.14 13.80
N GLU A 8 25.10 -15.11 13.49
CA GLU A 8 26.20 -15.49 14.39
C GLU A 8 26.77 -14.25 15.07
N SER A 9 26.67 -14.15 16.39
CA SER A 9 26.90 -12.89 17.07
C SER A 9 28.34 -12.38 16.94
N THR A 10 29.27 -13.28 16.65
CA THR A 10 30.66 -12.94 16.37
C THR A 10 30.93 -12.54 14.92
N LEU A 11 29.95 -12.69 14.02
CA LEU A 11 30.07 -12.32 12.61
C LEU A 11 30.19 -10.79 12.51
N TYR A 12 31.25 -10.32 11.85
CA TYR A 12 31.63 -8.91 11.74
C TYR A 12 32.04 -8.19 13.03
N HIS A 13 32.12 -8.90 14.16
CA HIS A 13 32.57 -8.36 15.43
C HIS A 13 33.91 -8.95 15.87
N LEU A 14 34.71 -8.16 16.60
CA LEU A 14 35.95 -8.62 17.20
C LEU A 14 35.64 -9.61 18.32
N ALA A 15 36.03 -10.87 18.14
CA ALA A 15 35.84 -11.93 19.13
C ALA A 15 37.19 -12.48 19.62
N PRO A 16 37.30 -12.84 20.92
CA PRO A 16 38.49 -13.50 21.43
C PRO A 16 38.68 -14.87 20.78
N LYS A 17 39.93 -15.33 20.70
CA LYS A 17 40.33 -16.63 20.14
C LYS A 17 41.15 -17.43 21.16
N GLY A 18 41.22 -18.74 20.98
CA GLY A 18 42.02 -19.63 21.82
C GLY A 18 41.52 -19.70 23.27
N PHE A 19 42.44 -19.61 24.22
CA PHE A 19 42.15 -19.69 25.66
C PHE A 19 41.10 -18.67 26.12
N TRP A 20 41.24 -17.40 25.70
CA TRP A 20 40.34 -16.31 26.11
C TRP A 20 38.91 -16.49 25.62
N LYS A 21 38.68 -17.21 24.52
CA LYS A 21 37.34 -17.57 24.07
C LYS A 21 36.68 -18.53 25.06
N LYS A 22 37.37 -19.61 25.44
CA LYS A 22 36.86 -20.60 26.39
C LYS A 22 36.57 -19.98 27.75
N PHE A 23 37.44 -19.07 28.21
CA PHE A 23 37.22 -18.33 29.45
C PHE A 23 35.96 -17.45 29.37
N ARG A 24 35.82 -16.67 28.30
CA ARG A 24 34.63 -15.82 28.09
C ARG A 24 33.35 -16.66 28.06
N ASP A 25 33.35 -17.74 27.29
CA ASP A 25 32.17 -18.59 27.10
C ASP A 25 31.72 -19.26 28.42
N ALA A 26 32.64 -19.46 29.38
CA ALA A 26 32.34 -20.00 30.70
C ALA A 26 31.86 -18.96 31.73
N VAL A 27 32.25 -17.69 31.58
CA VAL A 27 32.00 -16.64 32.59
C VAL A 27 30.85 -15.70 32.20
N VAL A 28 30.60 -15.51 30.90
CA VAL A 28 29.56 -14.58 30.42
C VAL A 28 28.17 -15.20 30.55
N VAL A 29 27.19 -14.39 30.97
CA VAL A 29 25.78 -14.78 31.16
C VAL A 29 25.16 -15.36 29.87
N ASN A 30 25.46 -14.76 28.72
CA ASN A 30 25.03 -15.27 27.42
C ASN A 30 26.23 -15.29 26.44
N PRO A 31 26.79 -16.47 26.12
CA PRO A 31 27.94 -16.60 25.22
C PRO A 31 27.56 -16.24 23.76
N GLU A 32 26.26 -16.23 23.42
CA GLU A 32 25.76 -15.83 22.12
C GLU A 32 25.70 -14.31 21.92
N ILE A 33 26.12 -13.48 22.88
CA ILE A 33 26.17 -12.01 22.70
C ILE A 33 27.49 -11.59 22.03
N SER A 34 27.48 -10.51 21.23
CA SER A 34 28.68 -9.94 20.60
C SER A 34 29.39 -8.92 21.49
N SER A 35 30.63 -8.57 21.17
CA SER A 35 31.37 -7.48 21.83
C SER A 35 30.96 -6.09 21.31
N GLY A 36 30.17 -6.01 20.24
CA GLY A 36 29.80 -4.75 19.57
C GLY A 36 30.93 -4.06 18.80
N LEU A 37 32.18 -4.54 18.88
CA LEU A 37 33.33 -3.93 18.21
C LEU A 37 33.41 -4.41 16.76
N PRO A 38 33.29 -3.55 15.74
CA PRO A 38 33.35 -3.98 14.34
C PRO A 38 34.78 -4.36 13.91
N LEU A 39 34.88 -5.32 12.99
CA LEU A 39 36.17 -5.69 12.39
C LEU A 39 36.70 -4.58 11.47
N GLN A 40 37.89 -4.05 11.76
CA GLN A 40 38.48 -2.91 11.03
C GLN A 40 38.72 -3.18 9.53
N GLY A 41 39.08 -4.41 9.15
CA GLY A 41 39.35 -4.79 7.76
C GLY A 41 38.09 -5.09 6.93
N VAL A 42 36.91 -5.10 7.54
CA VAL A 42 35.64 -5.40 6.87
C VAL A 42 34.70 -4.20 6.95
N ASN A 43 34.60 -3.58 8.12
CA ASN A 43 33.77 -2.40 8.31
C ASN A 43 34.44 -1.17 7.70
N ARG A 44 33.78 -0.57 6.68
CA ARG A 44 34.24 0.65 6.01
C ARG A 44 35.65 0.55 5.42
N PHE A 45 36.05 -0.65 5.01
CA PHE A 45 37.31 -0.90 4.33
C PHE A 45 37.05 -1.59 2.99
N PRO A 46 37.51 -1.04 1.85
CA PRO A 46 38.19 0.26 1.71
C PRO A 46 37.29 1.45 2.08
N PRO A 47 37.87 2.60 2.47
CA PRO A 47 37.08 3.79 2.77
C PRO A 47 36.28 4.24 1.53
N PRO A 48 35.10 4.86 1.71
CA PRO A 48 34.20 5.18 0.60
C PRO A 48 34.84 5.94 -0.57
N GLY A 49 35.79 6.83 -0.31
CA GLY A 49 36.50 7.61 -1.35
C GLY A 49 37.59 6.85 -2.10
N SER A 50 37.89 5.60 -1.73
CA SER A 50 38.93 4.76 -2.35
C SER A 50 38.36 3.44 -2.87
N ARG A 51 37.03 3.37 -3.07
CA ARG A 51 36.37 2.20 -3.65
C ARG A 51 36.88 2.02 -5.09
N PRO A 52 37.34 0.81 -5.48
CA PRO A 52 37.79 0.55 -6.86
C PRO A 52 36.62 0.48 -7.85
N GLU A 53 35.40 0.27 -7.35
CA GLU A 53 34.18 0.21 -8.14
C GLU A 53 33.89 1.56 -8.81
N LYS A 54 33.77 1.56 -10.13
CA LYS A 54 33.32 2.74 -10.87
C LYS A 54 31.81 2.77 -10.87
N TYR A 55 31.24 3.88 -10.38
CA TYR A 55 29.81 4.08 -10.46
C TYR A 55 29.37 4.22 -11.92
N SER A 56 28.43 3.36 -12.32
CA SER A 56 27.65 3.54 -13.54
C SER A 56 26.21 3.78 -13.13
N THR A 57 25.56 4.78 -13.73
CA THR A 57 24.13 4.99 -13.51
C THR A 57 23.36 3.76 -14.00
N PRO A 58 22.45 3.18 -13.19
CA PRO A 58 21.68 2.03 -13.62
C PRO A 58 20.77 2.44 -14.78
N ALA A 59 20.86 1.72 -15.90
CA ALA A 59 20.01 1.96 -17.05
C ALA A 59 18.56 1.61 -16.70
N THR A 60 17.65 2.54 -16.94
CA THR A 60 16.20 2.29 -16.86
C THR A 60 15.61 2.39 -18.27
N LYS A 61 14.33 2.03 -18.45
CA LYS A 61 13.64 2.26 -19.74
C LYS A 61 13.68 3.74 -20.17
N ALA A 62 13.85 4.67 -19.24
CA ALA A 62 14.00 6.09 -19.55
C ALA A 62 15.38 6.47 -20.12
N SER A 63 16.38 5.58 -20.07
CA SER A 63 17.74 5.81 -20.56
C SER A 63 17.92 5.47 -22.04
N ASP A 64 16.91 4.92 -22.72
CA ASP A 64 16.98 4.59 -24.15
C ASP A 64 17.17 5.86 -25.00
N PRO A 65 18.24 5.96 -25.81
CA PRO A 65 18.47 7.11 -26.69
C PRO A 65 17.54 7.13 -27.93
N ALA A 66 16.98 5.98 -28.32
CA ALA A 66 16.09 5.86 -29.47
C ALA A 66 14.64 5.67 -29.01
N GLN A 67 13.66 6.13 -29.80
CA GLN A 67 12.23 5.86 -29.60
C GLN A 67 11.66 6.23 -28.21
N ASN A 68 12.35 7.09 -27.47
CA ASN A 68 12.00 7.48 -26.12
C ASN A 68 11.78 9.00 -26.12
N PRO A 69 10.61 9.49 -26.56
CA PRO A 69 10.25 10.89 -26.45
C PRO A 69 9.73 11.24 -25.04
N TYR A 70 10.06 12.42 -24.54
CA TYR A 70 9.74 12.82 -23.15
C TYR A 70 8.23 12.89 -22.87
N TRP A 71 7.42 13.34 -23.84
CA TRP A 71 5.97 13.50 -23.65
C TRP A 71 5.23 12.18 -23.34
N LYS A 72 5.74 11.03 -23.81
CA LYS A 72 5.16 9.71 -23.49
C LYS A 72 5.41 9.27 -22.05
N ARG A 73 6.46 9.80 -21.41
CA ARG A 73 6.84 9.49 -20.01
C ARG A 73 6.52 10.63 -19.05
N ASP A 74 5.89 11.71 -19.53
CA ASP A 74 5.61 12.90 -18.72
C ASP A 74 4.38 12.68 -17.82
N VAL A 75 4.58 11.94 -16.73
CA VAL A 75 3.54 11.68 -15.71
C VAL A 75 3.11 12.97 -14.99
N ARG A 76 3.97 14.00 -14.96
CA ARG A 76 3.66 15.28 -14.30
C ARG A 76 2.53 16.03 -15.02
N ARG A 77 2.45 15.95 -16.35
CA ARG A 77 1.38 16.58 -17.14
C ARG A 77 0.15 15.69 -17.31
N VAL A 78 0.32 14.38 -17.22
CA VAL A 78 -0.77 13.39 -17.29
C VAL A 78 -1.22 13.03 -15.87
N TYR A 79 -1.54 14.04 -15.06
CA TYR A 79 -2.11 13.84 -13.73
C TYR A 79 -3.62 13.61 -13.83
N PRO A 80 -4.21 12.75 -12.98
CA PRO A 80 -5.66 12.58 -12.94
C PRO A 80 -6.33 13.88 -12.47
N GLN A 81 -7.32 14.36 -13.23
CA GLN A 81 -8.08 15.54 -12.87
C GLN A 81 -9.06 15.24 -11.71
N LEU A 82 -9.24 16.21 -10.82
CA LEU A 82 -10.18 16.09 -9.72
C LEU A 82 -11.61 16.31 -10.24
N SER A 83 -12.45 15.28 -10.14
CA SER A 83 -13.88 15.38 -10.44
C SER A 83 -14.66 15.89 -9.23
N VAL A 84 -15.33 17.03 -9.36
CA VAL A 84 -16.23 17.57 -8.32
C VAL A 84 -17.67 17.35 -8.72
N VAL A 85 -18.45 16.71 -7.86
CA VAL A 85 -19.89 16.51 -8.05
C VAL A 85 -20.64 17.43 -7.09
N THR A 86 -21.40 18.40 -7.63
CA THR A 86 -22.27 19.30 -6.85
C THR A 86 -23.65 18.69 -6.67
N GLN A 87 -24.42 19.16 -5.69
CA GLN A 87 -25.78 18.65 -5.45
C GLN A 87 -26.69 18.81 -6.68
N ALA A 88 -26.61 19.95 -7.38
CA ALA A 88 -27.37 20.20 -8.60
C ALA A 88 -26.92 19.30 -9.77
N GLY A 89 -25.62 19.03 -9.90
CA GLY A 89 -25.12 18.09 -10.91
C GLY A 89 -25.55 16.65 -10.60
N LEU A 90 -25.56 16.26 -9.32
CA LEU A 90 -26.01 14.94 -8.88
C LEU A 90 -27.50 14.74 -9.12
N SER A 91 -28.35 15.73 -8.79
CA SER A 91 -29.80 15.62 -8.99
C SER A 91 -30.17 15.48 -10.46
N GLN A 92 -29.49 16.21 -11.35
CA GLN A 92 -29.63 16.06 -12.80
C GLN A 92 -29.25 14.66 -13.27
N LEU A 93 -28.07 14.17 -12.88
CA LEU A 93 -27.59 12.83 -13.25
C LEU A 93 -28.54 11.72 -12.77
N LEU A 94 -29.10 11.86 -11.57
CA LEU A 94 -30.05 10.91 -11.02
C LEU A 94 -31.35 10.87 -11.84
N ILE A 95 -31.90 12.03 -12.21
CA ILE A 95 -33.12 12.10 -13.03
C ILE A 95 -32.85 11.50 -14.41
N GLU A 96 -31.76 11.90 -15.07
CA GLU A 96 -31.34 11.39 -16.38
C GLU A 96 -31.18 9.87 -16.42
N HIS A 97 -30.62 9.27 -15.36
CA HIS A 97 -30.40 7.82 -15.30
C HIS A 97 -31.60 7.02 -14.78
N SER A 98 -32.55 7.66 -14.10
CA SER A 98 -33.75 7.00 -13.55
C SER A 98 -34.83 6.74 -14.60
N GLY A 99 -34.93 7.61 -15.61
CA GLY A 99 -35.72 7.34 -16.81
C GLY A 99 -34.85 6.63 -17.84
N GLN A 100 -35.32 5.54 -18.43
CA GLN A 100 -34.76 5.03 -19.69
C GLN A 100 -35.06 6.03 -20.83
N ALA A 101 -34.51 7.24 -20.78
CA ALA A 101 -34.48 8.10 -21.95
C ALA A 101 -33.29 7.63 -22.79
N SER A 102 -33.57 6.72 -23.72
CA SER A 102 -32.72 6.54 -24.90
C SER A 102 -32.42 7.94 -25.43
N VAL A 103 -31.16 8.37 -25.38
CA VAL A 103 -30.72 9.59 -26.05
C VAL A 103 -31.16 9.44 -27.50
N ALA A 104 -32.17 10.18 -27.92
CA ALA A 104 -32.66 10.13 -29.30
C ALA A 104 -31.49 10.50 -30.21
N ALA A 105 -31.32 9.75 -31.30
CA ALA A 105 -30.30 10.05 -32.31
C ALA A 105 -30.47 11.52 -32.76
N PRO A 106 -29.38 12.29 -32.91
CA PRO A 106 -29.48 13.71 -33.21
C PRO A 106 -30.17 13.90 -34.56
N GLN A 107 -31.32 14.58 -34.57
CA GLN A 107 -31.90 15.08 -35.81
C GLN A 107 -31.09 16.30 -36.24
N GLU A 108 -30.52 16.24 -37.44
CA GLU A 108 -29.95 17.38 -38.14
C GLU A 108 -31.10 18.38 -38.36
N GLU A 109 -31.06 19.51 -37.64
CA GLU A 109 -31.78 20.78 -37.88
C GLU A 109 -32.28 21.34 -36.53
N GLY A 110 -31.39 22.04 -35.83
CA GLY A 110 -31.74 22.81 -34.62
C GLY A 110 -30.57 22.94 -33.66
N LYS A 111 -29.87 24.08 -33.69
CA LYS A 111 -28.97 24.50 -32.61
C LYS A 111 -29.80 24.93 -31.40
N GLU A 112 -30.57 24.03 -30.81
CA GLU A 112 -31.09 24.23 -29.48
C GLU A 112 -30.05 23.68 -28.50
N VAL A 113 -29.32 24.59 -27.86
CA VAL A 113 -28.55 24.23 -26.67
C VAL A 113 -29.57 23.70 -25.68
N ALA A 114 -29.53 22.39 -25.40
CA ALA A 114 -30.40 21.75 -24.42
C ALA A 114 -30.40 22.63 -23.15
N GLN A 115 -31.54 23.24 -22.87
CA GLN A 115 -31.68 24.12 -21.72
C GLN A 115 -31.34 23.31 -20.48
N ARG A 116 -30.39 23.80 -19.68
CA ARG A 116 -30.07 23.18 -18.40
C ARG A 116 -31.37 23.14 -17.59
N PRO A 117 -31.89 21.96 -17.24
CA PRO A 117 -33.13 21.87 -16.48
C PRO A 117 -32.97 22.64 -15.16
N GLU A 118 -34.03 23.33 -14.75
CA GLU A 118 -34.14 24.04 -13.46
C GLU A 118 -33.56 23.17 -12.33
N PRO A 119 -32.78 23.73 -11.39
CA PRO A 119 -32.12 22.95 -10.35
C PRO A 119 -33.16 22.36 -9.41
N VAL A 120 -33.56 21.12 -9.67
CA VAL A 120 -34.39 20.34 -8.75
C VAL A 120 -33.57 20.07 -7.49
N ASP A 121 -34.16 20.33 -6.33
CA ASP A 121 -33.55 20.01 -5.04
C ASP A 121 -33.25 18.50 -4.97
N LEU A 122 -32.08 18.15 -4.46
CA LEU A 122 -31.59 16.77 -4.41
C LEU A 122 -32.55 15.87 -3.63
N ALA A 123 -33.18 16.39 -2.57
CA ALA A 123 -34.16 15.64 -1.79
C ALA A 123 -35.41 15.28 -2.60
N GLN A 124 -35.89 16.20 -3.44
CA GLN A 124 -37.04 15.99 -4.32
C GLN A 124 -36.72 15.00 -5.46
N ALA A 125 -35.51 15.09 -6.01
CA ALA A 125 -35.04 14.12 -7.00
C ALA A 125 -34.95 12.70 -6.41
N ILE A 126 -34.44 12.54 -5.19
CA ILE A 126 -34.39 11.23 -4.53
C ILE A 126 -35.78 10.69 -4.20
N SER A 127 -36.71 11.53 -3.74
CA SER A 127 -38.06 11.07 -3.38
C SER A 127 -38.85 10.60 -4.59
N THR A 128 -38.74 11.31 -5.73
CA THR A 128 -39.39 10.92 -7.00
C THR A 128 -38.84 9.60 -7.54
N ILE A 129 -37.52 9.38 -7.46
CA ILE A 129 -36.88 8.14 -7.92
C ILE A 129 -37.21 6.97 -7.00
N THR A 130 -37.14 7.16 -5.68
CA THR A 130 -37.43 6.09 -4.72
C THR A 130 -38.92 5.72 -4.66
N ALA A 131 -39.81 6.64 -5.03
CA ALA A 131 -41.24 6.34 -5.19
C ALA A 131 -41.53 5.49 -6.44
N SER A 132 -40.77 5.68 -7.53
CA SER A 132 -40.96 4.97 -8.80
C SER A 132 -40.14 3.67 -8.90
N THR A 133 -38.98 3.61 -8.27
CA THR A 133 -38.02 2.50 -8.37
C THR A 133 -37.45 2.12 -7.02
N LYS A 134 -37.39 0.82 -6.72
CA LYS A 134 -36.75 0.31 -5.51
C LYS A 134 -35.24 0.22 -5.74
N VAL A 135 -34.50 1.23 -5.26
CA VAL A 135 -33.04 1.39 -5.47
C VAL A 135 -32.20 0.31 -4.79
N TYR A 136 -32.65 -0.20 -3.64
CA TYR A 136 -31.94 -1.24 -2.88
C TYR A 136 -32.82 -2.47 -2.64
N THR A 137 -32.29 -3.64 -2.94
CA THR A 137 -32.95 -4.95 -2.77
C THR A 137 -31.96 -5.93 -2.16
N GLU A 138 -32.40 -7.14 -1.79
CA GLU A 138 -31.51 -8.19 -1.28
C GLU A 138 -30.42 -8.58 -2.29
N THR A 139 -30.69 -8.42 -3.59
CA THR A 139 -29.73 -8.62 -4.67
C THR A 139 -28.95 -7.35 -5.04
N GLN A 140 -29.40 -6.17 -4.58
CA GLN A 140 -28.80 -4.85 -4.85
C GLN A 140 -28.57 -4.09 -3.54
N LEU A 141 -27.65 -4.61 -2.73
CA LEU A 141 -27.19 -3.95 -1.50
C LEU A 141 -26.39 -2.68 -1.84
N PRO A 142 -26.34 -1.69 -0.91
CA PRO A 142 -25.49 -0.52 -1.11
C PRO A 142 -24.02 -0.93 -1.32
N PRO A 143 -23.28 -0.24 -2.20
CA PRO A 143 -21.90 -0.59 -2.50
C PRO A 143 -21.03 -0.48 -1.24
N SER A 144 -20.18 -1.49 -1.04
CA SER A 144 -19.15 -1.45 0.01
C SER A 144 -17.90 -0.71 -0.46
N LEU A 145 -17.18 -0.08 0.46
CA LEU A 145 -15.94 0.63 0.14
C LEU A 145 -14.89 -0.38 -0.39
N PRO A 146 -14.22 -0.10 -1.51
CA PRO A 146 -13.13 -0.96 -1.99
C PRO A 146 -11.94 -0.84 -1.04
N ILE A 147 -11.62 -1.91 -0.31
CA ILE A 147 -10.44 -1.97 0.56
C ILE A 147 -9.32 -2.66 -0.23
N PRO A 148 -8.19 -1.98 -0.52
CA PRO A 148 -7.10 -2.55 -1.32
C PRO A 148 -6.28 -3.60 -0.54
N HIS A 149 -6.43 -3.64 0.79
CA HIS A 149 -5.71 -4.55 1.66
C HIS A 149 -6.54 -5.79 1.97
N LYS A 150 -5.85 -6.93 2.09
CA LYS A 150 -6.47 -8.16 2.57
C LYS A 150 -6.92 -7.97 4.01
N ARG A 151 -8.08 -8.55 4.35
CA ARG A 151 -8.54 -8.60 5.75
C ARG A 151 -7.52 -9.39 6.58
N TRP A 152 -7.27 -8.94 7.80
CA TRP A 152 -6.40 -9.66 8.73
C TRP A 152 -6.99 -11.04 9.04
N ILE A 153 -6.15 -12.06 8.99
CA ILE A 153 -6.50 -13.44 9.31
C ILE A 153 -5.58 -13.85 10.46
N PRO A 154 -6.11 -14.09 11.67
CA PRO A 154 -5.29 -14.38 12.83
C PRO A 154 -4.67 -15.77 12.69
N GLU A 155 -3.34 -15.86 12.65
CA GLU A 155 -2.59 -17.11 12.73
C GLU A 155 -2.05 -17.32 14.14
N ARG A 156 -2.30 -18.49 14.74
CA ARG A 156 -1.76 -18.80 16.06
C ARG A 156 -0.23 -18.92 15.99
N SER A 157 0.45 -18.21 16.88
CA SER A 157 1.90 -18.26 17.05
C SER A 157 2.28 -18.98 18.34
N GLN A 158 3.57 -19.14 18.61
CA GLN A 158 4.03 -19.77 19.85
C GLN A 158 3.68 -18.84 21.01
N ASP A 159 2.99 -19.39 22.02
CA ASP A 159 2.58 -18.64 23.20
C ASP A 159 3.82 -18.11 23.96
N ALA A 160 3.67 -16.95 24.61
CA ALA A 160 4.76 -16.40 25.41
C ALA A 160 5.16 -17.40 26.52
N PRO A 161 6.42 -17.44 26.96
CA PRO A 161 6.83 -18.30 28.07
C PRO A 161 5.93 -18.06 29.30
N HIS A 162 5.25 -19.11 29.77
CA HIS A 162 4.38 -19.07 30.93
C HIS A 162 4.49 -20.38 31.71
N ASP A 163 4.17 -20.33 33.01
CA ASP A 163 4.13 -21.53 33.85
C ASP A 163 3.04 -22.50 33.36
N PRO A 164 3.27 -23.83 33.40
CA PRO A 164 2.27 -24.82 32.94
C PRO A 164 0.90 -24.72 33.64
N HIS A 165 0.86 -24.09 34.82
CA HIS A 165 -0.35 -23.91 35.63
C HIS A 165 -0.82 -22.44 35.69
N SER A 166 -0.34 -21.58 34.79
CA SER A 166 -0.79 -20.19 34.76
C SER A 166 -2.29 -20.14 34.45
N TYR A 167 -3.08 -19.48 35.30
CA TYR A 167 -4.53 -19.39 35.15
C TYR A 167 -4.96 -18.59 33.90
N PHE A 168 -4.12 -17.66 33.43
CA PHE A 168 -4.32 -16.89 32.19
C PHE A 168 -3.05 -16.84 31.34
N PRO A 169 -2.79 -17.86 30.50
CA PRO A 169 -1.64 -17.84 29.60
C PRO A 169 -1.84 -16.83 28.48
N MET A 170 -0.81 -16.07 28.15
CA MET A 170 -0.83 -15.11 27.04
C MET A 170 -0.72 -15.85 25.71
N THR A 171 -1.83 -15.96 24.99
CA THR A 171 -1.85 -16.54 23.63
C THR A 171 -1.51 -15.49 22.59
N LEU A 172 -0.59 -15.82 21.69
CA LEU A 172 -0.09 -14.88 20.69
C LEU A 172 -0.60 -15.25 19.30
N TRP A 173 -1.11 -14.25 18.58
CA TRP A 173 -1.61 -14.36 17.21
C TRP A 173 -0.86 -13.36 16.31
N LYS A 174 -0.62 -13.73 15.05
CA LYS A 174 0.05 -12.91 14.04
C LYS A 174 -0.81 -12.79 12.78
#